data_AF-A0A924V5Y6-F1
#
_entry.id   AF-A0A924V5Y6-F1
#
_cell.length_a   1.000
_cell.length_b   1.000
_cell.length_c   1.000
_cell.angle_alpha   90.00
_cell.angle_beta   90.00
_cell.angle_gamma   90.00
#
_symmetry.space_group_name_H-M   'P 1'
#
loop_
_entity.id
_entity.type
_entity.pdbx_description
1 polymer ?
#
loop_
_entity_poly.entity_id
_entity_poly.type
_entity_poly.pdbx_seq_one_letter_code
_entity_poly.pdbx_strand_id
1 'polypeptide(L)'
;MSEDMKAELERLRAENEALKNKKSGQGTLSMKVSEKGALSVYGMGRFPVTLYKEQWLKLLGIAEELNKFIADNDSRLKTKD
;
A
#
# COMPACT_ATOMS: atom_id res chain seq x y z
N MET A 1 24.77 -3.62 27.95
CA MET A 1 24.14 -3.39 26.62
C MET A 1 24.98 -2.33 25.94
N SER A 2 25.90 -2.75 25.08
CA SER A 2 27.01 -1.95 24.54
C SER A 2 26.50 -0.81 23.66
N GLU A 3 27.12 0.36 23.76
CA GLU A 3 26.82 1.56 22.95
C GLU A 3 26.85 1.27 21.44
N ASP A 4 27.70 0.32 21.04
CA ASP A 4 27.79 -0.22 19.68
C ASP A 4 26.45 -0.79 19.17
N MET A 5 25.71 -1.48 20.05
CA MET A 5 24.40 -2.06 19.73
C MET A 5 23.30 -1.00 19.62
N LYS A 6 23.44 0.14 20.33
CA LYS A 6 22.52 1.28 20.19
C LYS A 6 22.78 2.04 18.89
N ALA A 7 24.05 2.27 18.55
CA ALA A 7 24.44 2.93 17.32
C ALA A 7 23.97 2.16 16.08
N GLU A 8 24.12 0.83 16.08
CA GLU A 8 23.63 0.00 14.98
C GLU A 8 22.10 -0.04 14.92
N LEU A 9 21.40 -0.02 16.06
CA LEU A 9 19.93 0.06 16.10
C LEU A 9 19.43 1.39 15.53
N GLU A 10 20.10 2.50 15.84
CA GLU A 10 19.76 3.83 15.34
C GLU A 10 20.03 3.94 13.84
N ARG A 11 21.15 3.38 13.36
CA ARG A 11 21.48 3.28 11.94
C ARG A 11 20.44 2.44 11.18
N LEU A 12 20.10 1.25 11.69
CA LEU A 12 19.08 0.39 11.10
C LEU A 12 17.70 1.02 11.09
N ARG A 13 17.36 1.86 12.09
CA ARG A 13 16.12 2.64 12.10
C ARG A 13 16.15 3.73 11.04
N ALA A 14 17.23 4.49 10.93
CA ALA A 14 17.39 5.54 9.91
C ALA A 14 17.35 4.96 8.49
N GLU A 15 18.00 3.81 8.28
CA GLU A 15 17.99 3.11 6.98
C GLU A 15 16.61 2.53 6.65
N ASN A 16 15.89 1.99 7.64
CA ASN A 16 14.50 1.57 7.45
C ASN A 16 13.58 2.74 7.10
N GLU A 17 13.73 3.90 7.77
CA GLU A 17 12.95 5.10 7.45
C GLU A 17 13.28 5.63 6.05
N ALA A 18 14.56 5.63 5.66
CA ALA A 18 14.98 6.00 4.31
C ALA A 18 14.44 5.03 3.23
N LEU A 19 14.43 3.73 3.50
CA LEU A 19 13.91 2.70 2.59
C LEU A 19 12.38 2.73 2.48
N LYS A 20 11.67 3.01 3.57
CA LYS A 20 10.22 3.27 3.55
C LYS A 20 9.89 4.47 2.66
N ASN A 21 10.69 5.53 2.73
CA ASN A 21 10.49 6.73 1.93
C ASN A 21 10.88 6.55 0.45
N LYS A 22 11.81 5.63 0.13
CA LYS A 22 12.27 5.37 -1.25
C LYS A 22 11.40 4.37 -2.04
N LYS A 23 10.67 3.46 -1.38
CA LYS A 23 9.90 2.40 -2.06
C LYS A 23 8.46 2.77 -2.41
N SER A 24 7.99 3.94 -2.00
CA SER A 24 6.64 4.44 -2.29
C SER A 24 6.67 5.71 -3.15
N GLY A 25 7.44 5.68 -4.24
CA GLY A 25 7.31 6.70 -5.27
C GLY A 25 5.86 6.72 -5.76
N GLN A 26 5.23 7.91 -5.75
CA GLN A 26 3.91 8.10 -6.35
C GLN A 26 3.90 7.45 -7.75
N GLY A 27 3.00 6.50 -7.97
CA GLY A 27 2.73 5.93 -9.29
C GLY A 27 3.14 4.47 -9.52
N THR A 28 4.09 3.89 -8.77
CA THR A 28 4.42 2.46 -8.93
C THR A 28 3.71 1.60 -7.89
N LEU A 29 2.82 0.70 -8.34
CA LEU A 29 2.16 -0.26 -7.47
C LEU A 29 3.14 -1.31 -6.96
N SER A 30 3.10 -1.62 -5.67
CA SER A 30 3.83 -2.75 -5.07
C SER A 30 2.95 -3.52 -4.09
N MET A 31 3.28 -4.79 -3.86
CA MET A 31 2.46 -5.72 -3.08
C MET A 31 3.26 -6.38 -1.97
N LYS A 32 2.63 -6.58 -0.80
CA LYS A 32 3.22 -7.31 0.33
C LYS A 32 2.16 -8.15 1.03
N VAL A 33 2.52 -9.37 1.41
CA VAL A 33 1.73 -10.19 2.35
C VAL A 33 2.21 -9.89 3.76
N SER A 34 1.28 -9.56 4.66
CA SER A 34 1.59 -9.30 6.07
C SER A 34 1.76 -10.60 6.85
N GLU A 35 2.41 -10.51 8.02
CA GLU A 35 2.58 -11.64 8.95
C GLU A 35 1.22 -12.22 9.42
N LYS A 36 0.17 -11.41 9.38
CA LYS A 36 -1.21 -11.82 9.71
C LYS A 36 -1.95 -12.44 8.52
N GLY A 37 -1.30 -12.63 7.37
CA GLY A 37 -1.88 -13.28 6.19
C GLY A 37 -2.74 -12.38 5.28
N ALA A 38 -2.77 -11.06 5.51
CA ALA A 38 -3.46 -10.11 4.63
C ALA A 38 -2.57 -9.61 3.48
N LEU A 39 -3.15 -9.31 2.31
CA LEU A 39 -2.47 -8.73 1.15
C LEU A 39 -2.64 -7.20 1.13
N SER A 40 -1.52 -6.49 1.13
CA SER A 40 -1.44 -5.03 1.04
C SER A 40 -0.93 -4.59 -0.33
N VAL A 41 -1.63 -3.63 -0.96
CA VAL A 41 -1.21 -2.95 -2.19
C VAL A 41 -0.85 -1.50 -1.87
N TYR A 42 0.37 -1.10 -2.24
CA TYR A 42 0.94 0.23 -2.05
C TYR A 42 0.97 1.01 -3.37
N GLY A 43 1.20 2.32 -3.31
CA GLY A 43 1.42 3.16 -4.50
C GLY A 43 0.23 4.03 -4.94
N MET A 44 -0.92 3.90 -4.28
CA MET A 44 -2.14 4.68 -4.57
C MET A 44 -2.39 5.86 -3.60
N GLY A 45 -1.54 6.04 -2.59
CA GLY A 45 -1.71 7.09 -1.57
C GLY A 45 -0.78 6.92 -0.38
N ARG A 46 -1.06 7.65 0.70
CA ARG A 46 -0.26 7.63 1.95
C ARG A 46 -0.32 6.26 2.65
N PHE A 47 -1.45 5.57 2.54
CA PHE A 47 -1.68 4.29 3.21
C PHE A 47 -1.94 3.18 2.17
N PRO A 48 -1.47 1.95 2.42
CA PRO A 48 -1.79 0.82 1.55
C PRO A 48 -3.24 0.39 1.72
N VAL A 49 -3.82 -0.18 0.65
CA VAL A 49 -5.08 -0.91 0.73
C VAL A 49 -4.77 -2.34 1.15
N THR A 50 -5.29 -2.76 2.30
CA THR A 50 -5.03 -4.09 2.86
C THR A 50 -6.34 -4.84 3.06
N LEU A 51 -6.46 -6.01 2.42
CA LEU A 51 -7.61 -6.91 2.54
C LEU A 51 -7.12 -8.36 2.67
N TYR A 52 -7.95 -9.23 3.24
CA TYR A 52 -7.72 -10.68 3.19
C TYR A 52 -8.00 -11.24 1.80
N LYS A 53 -7.45 -12.42 1.50
CA LYS A 53 -7.56 -13.08 0.19
C LYS A 53 -9.00 -13.15 -0.32
N GLU A 54 -9.94 -13.60 0.51
CA GLU A 54 -11.35 -13.76 0.13
C GLU A 54 -12.00 -12.43 -0.25
N GLN A 55 -11.65 -11.36 0.45
CA GLN A 55 -12.14 -10.02 0.18
C GLN A 55 -11.60 -9.48 -1.15
N TRP A 56 -10.30 -9.71 -1.43
CA TRP A 56 -9.71 -9.38 -2.72
C TRP A 56 -10.41 -10.13 -3.86
N LEU A 57 -10.58 -11.45 -3.74
CA LEU A 57 -11.24 -12.24 -4.78
C LEU A 57 -12.69 -11.81 -5.00
N LYS A 58 -13.42 -11.47 -3.94
CA LYS A 58 -14.79 -10.93 -4.04
C LYS A 58 -14.81 -9.57 -4.75
N LEU A 59 -13.91 -8.65 -4.39
CA LEU A 59 -13.81 -7.33 -5.02
C LEU A 59 -13.42 -7.43 -6.49
N LEU A 60 -12.42 -8.27 -6.81
CA LEU A 60 -11.97 -8.49 -8.18
C LEU A 60 -13.03 -9.20 -9.03
N GLY A 61 -13.87 -10.04 -8.41
CA GLY A 61 -15.00 -10.68 -9.07
C GLY A 61 -16.08 -9.70 -9.58
N ILE A 62 -16.11 -8.47 -9.09
CA ILE A 62 -17.04 -7.41 -9.54
C ILE A 62 -16.34 -6.27 -10.28
N ALA A 63 -15.12 -6.47 -10.77
CA ALA A 63 -14.31 -5.41 -11.37
C ALA A 63 -15.01 -4.71 -12.55
N GLU A 64 -15.73 -5.45 -13.40
CA GLU A 64 -16.48 -4.86 -14.51
C GLU A 64 -17.63 -3.96 -14.04
N GLU A 65 -18.40 -4.41 -13.04
CA GLU A 65 -19.48 -3.61 -12.44
C GLU A 65 -18.91 -2.36 -11.77
N LEU A 66 -17.77 -2.47 -11.08
CA LEU A 66 -17.07 -1.34 -10.47
C LEU A 66 -16.65 -0.31 -11.53
N ASN A 67 -16.07 -0.76 -12.65
CA ASN A 67 -15.68 0.13 -13.75
C ASN A 67 -16.90 0.82 -14.37
N LYS A 68 -18.00 0.09 -14.58
CA LYS A 68 -19.26 0.67 -15.07
C LYS A 68 -19.80 1.72 -14.10
N PHE A 69 -19.85 1.41 -12.81
CA PHE A 69 -20.35 2.33 -11.81
C PHE A 69 -19.53 3.63 -11.73
N ILE A 70 -18.20 3.54 -11.90
CA ILE A 70 -17.32 4.71 -11.99
C ILE A 70 -17.68 5.54 -13.22
N ALA A 71 -17.79 4.92 -14.40
CA ALA A 71 -18.13 5.62 -15.64
C ALA A 71 -19.50 6.31 -15.55
N ASP A 72 -20.52 5.62 -15.02
CA ASP A 72 -21.87 6.15 -14.83
C ASP A 72 -21.92 7.35 -13.86
N ASN A 73 -20.90 7.51 -13.01
CA ASN A 73 -20.81 8.56 -11.99
C ASN A 73 -19.61 9.50 -12.19
N ASP A 74 -18.98 9.51 -13.36
CA ASP A 74 -17.74 10.24 -13.63
C ASP A 74 -17.83 11.72 -13.21
N SER A 75 -18.93 12.39 -13.57
CA SER A 75 -19.19 13.81 -13.22
C SER A 75 -19.26 14.12 -11.73
N ARG A 76 -19.43 13.10 -10.87
CA ARG A 76 -19.53 13.23 -9.41
C ARG A 76 -18.24 12.83 -8.70
N LEU A 77 -17.36 12.10 -9.38
CA LEU A 77 -16.12 11.60 -8.82
C LEU A 77 -15.01 12.62 -9.06
N LYS A 78 -14.19 12.85 -8.02
CA LYS A 78 -13.04 13.76 -8.12
C LYS A 78 -11.81 12.97 -8.54
N THR A 79 -11.10 13.45 -9.54
CA THR A 79 -9.73 13.04 -9.82
C THR A 79 -8.77 13.85 -8.95
N LYS A 80 -7.62 13.27 -8.63
CA LYS A 80 -6.57 13.96 -7.89
C LYS A 80 -5.64 14.62 -8.90
N ASP A 81 -5.68 15.95 -8.98
CA ASP A 81 -4.66 16.78 -9.63
C ASP A 81 -3.39 16.86 -8.76
#